data_AF-A0A4R5XHU2-F1
#
_entry.id   AF-A0A4R5XHU2-F1
#
_cell.length_a   1.000
_cell.length_b   1.000
_cell.length_c   1.000
_cell.angle_alpha   90.00
_cell.angle_beta   90.00
_cell.angle_gamma   90.00
#
_symmetry.space_group_name_H-M   'P 1'
#
loop_
_entity.id
_entity.type
_entity.pdbx_description
1 polymer ?
#
loop_
_entity_poly.entity_id
_entity_poly.type
_entity_poly.pdbx_seq_one_letter_code
_entity_poly.pdbx_strand_id
1 'polypeptide(L)'
;MAKEFQQTSTEPIFYNHRPASAEDIPVELMHAVFGRFRDNTTSRPPDLDDVKFTVDLCAAMSGYYKVEADRVEDFIKLLEKHYKIHTHGVIIRKSNVSTDATFLVEEHMIMNGEGRNEPGRSGNPTIQNTGYYGKHIVGLDETVAATHRLPVFLIDQAGPILTLNMAIYGSKIIVDPFPFALNLACSTHDMATFTRVLGALKEGIMELSNYYKEKPLPTIPREQRKFPYFASYPGPGDTEAMLRYCERLVPQAPHLVFLASESIGSTERNVIVKFSRSYGVEAHRLCQEHGLAPDLIYTKKLDGGWTVVVMAHITSPFKLLSECKSTELMSLQPVAKAAVKQLHDAGFVHGDLRATNIFGDPIGGVVKIIDWDWAGTAGMVKYPEMMNPVVGHAKGARMGEDILATHDLETLSMIFSP
;
A
#
# COMPACT_ATOMS: atom_id res chain seq x y z
N MET A 1 -2.27 28.92 1.97
CA MET A 1 -2.28 27.48 1.66
C MET A 1 -2.04 27.18 0.19
N ALA A 2 -2.92 27.48 -0.79
CA ALA A 2 -2.66 27.09 -2.19
C ALA A 2 -1.31 27.56 -2.80
N LYS A 3 -0.78 28.73 -2.39
CA LYS A 3 0.54 29.24 -2.81
C LYS A 3 1.74 28.49 -2.20
N GLU A 4 1.57 27.79 -1.08
CA GLU A 4 2.63 26.98 -0.44
C GLU A 4 2.81 25.63 -1.14
N PHE A 5 1.87 25.22 -2.00
CA PHE A 5 1.95 24.00 -2.81
C PHE A 5 2.61 24.21 -4.18
N GLN A 6 2.94 25.45 -4.56
CA GLN A 6 3.70 25.74 -5.79
C GLN A 6 5.20 25.55 -5.48
N GLN A 7 5.76 24.46 -5.99
CA GLN A 7 7.09 23.93 -5.65
C GLN A 7 8.23 24.95 -5.84
N THR A 8 8.96 25.24 -4.76
CA THR A 8 10.33 25.79 -4.76
C THR A 8 11.38 24.80 -4.24
N SER A 9 10.94 23.63 -3.75
CA SER A 9 11.76 22.54 -3.20
C SER A 9 11.76 21.33 -4.15
N THR A 10 12.90 20.63 -4.24
CA THR A 10 13.05 19.37 -5.00
C THR A 10 12.33 18.19 -4.35
N GLU A 11 11.97 18.29 -3.06
CA GLU A 11 11.31 17.22 -2.30
C GLU A 11 9.84 17.59 -2.01
N PRO A 12 8.87 16.65 -2.18
CA PRO A 12 7.47 16.92 -1.89
C PRO A 12 7.21 17.12 -0.38
N ILE A 13 6.28 18.02 -0.07
CA ILE A 13 5.81 18.29 1.30
C ILE A 13 4.94 17.12 1.80
N PHE A 14 4.10 16.57 0.92
CA PHE A 14 3.20 15.45 1.16
C PHE A 14 3.45 14.36 0.10
N TYR A 15 3.39 13.09 0.49
CA TYR A 15 3.33 11.99 -0.46
C TYR A 15 1.87 11.76 -0.86
N ASN A 16 1.40 12.51 -1.86
CA ASN A 16 0.02 12.51 -2.33
C ASN A 16 -0.12 12.22 -3.84
N HIS A 17 0.89 11.55 -4.41
CA HIS A 17 0.98 11.20 -5.83
C HIS A 17 1.10 12.41 -6.78
N ARG A 18 1.40 13.60 -6.25
CA ARG A 18 1.55 14.84 -7.03
C ARG A 18 2.85 15.58 -6.67
N PRO A 19 3.91 15.50 -7.51
CA PRO A 19 4.02 14.75 -8.77
C PRO A 19 4.06 13.23 -8.54
N ALA A 20 4.12 12.41 -9.59
CA ALA A 20 4.16 10.95 -9.48
C ALA A 20 5.30 10.42 -8.57
N SER A 21 6.38 11.19 -8.38
CA SER A 21 7.45 10.85 -7.42
C SER A 21 7.09 11.12 -5.95
N ALA A 22 5.95 11.74 -5.67
CA ALA A 22 5.42 11.97 -4.33
C ALA A 22 4.60 10.76 -3.86
N GLU A 23 5.20 9.58 -3.93
CA GLU A 23 4.66 8.30 -3.47
C GLU A 23 5.57 7.71 -2.38
N ASP A 24 4.98 7.01 -1.40
CA ASP A 24 5.72 6.25 -0.38
C ASP A 24 5.02 4.90 -0.14
N ILE A 25 5.25 4.25 0.99
CA ILE A 25 4.58 3.00 1.37
C ILE A 25 3.05 3.20 1.33
N PRO A 26 2.31 2.33 0.62
CA PRO A 26 0.86 2.38 0.58
C PRO A 26 0.25 2.39 1.99
N VAL A 27 -0.76 3.23 2.19
CA VAL A 27 -1.39 3.39 3.51
C VAL A 27 -1.94 2.07 4.07
N GLU A 28 -2.37 1.13 3.21
CA GLU A 28 -2.84 -0.19 3.64
C GLU A 28 -1.75 -1.03 4.31
N LEU A 29 -0.47 -0.73 4.08
CA LEU A 29 0.67 -1.35 4.76
C LEU A 29 1.14 -0.56 5.98
N MET A 30 0.65 0.66 6.17
CA MET A 30 0.99 1.52 7.31
C MET A 30 -0.03 1.40 8.46
N HIS A 31 -1.29 1.08 8.15
CA HIS A 31 -2.31 0.70 9.14
C HIS A 31 -3.36 -0.26 8.54
N ALA A 32 -3.69 -1.33 9.26
CA ALA A 32 -4.54 -2.41 8.74
C ALA A 32 -5.98 -1.98 8.39
N VAL A 33 -6.51 -0.94 9.06
CA VAL A 33 -7.85 -0.39 8.77
C VAL A 33 -8.03 -0.02 7.29
N PHE A 34 -6.98 0.48 6.64
CA PHE A 34 -7.08 0.92 5.25
C PHE A 34 -7.10 -0.26 4.28
N GLY A 35 -6.41 -1.36 4.63
CA GLY A 35 -6.55 -2.63 3.92
C GLY A 35 -7.96 -3.19 4.06
N ARG A 36 -8.51 -3.22 5.27
CA ARG A 36 -9.89 -3.69 5.53
C ARG A 36 -10.93 -2.83 4.86
N PHE A 37 -10.78 -1.51 4.89
CA PHE A 37 -11.64 -0.59 4.15
C PHE A 37 -11.70 -0.98 2.68
N ARG A 38 -10.54 -1.20 2.05
CA ARG A 38 -10.45 -1.60 0.65
C ARG A 38 -11.15 -2.93 0.38
N ASP A 39 -10.91 -3.96 1.18
CA ASP A 39 -11.55 -5.26 1.01
C ASP A 39 -13.08 -5.14 1.18
N ASN A 40 -13.52 -4.43 2.22
CA ASN A 40 -14.93 -4.23 2.55
C ASN A 40 -15.72 -3.51 1.45
N THR A 41 -15.07 -2.71 0.59
CA THR A 41 -15.75 -2.11 -0.58
C THR A 41 -16.33 -3.16 -1.55
N THR A 42 -15.83 -4.41 -1.48
CA THR A 42 -16.30 -5.52 -2.33
C THR A 42 -16.89 -6.67 -1.52
N SER A 43 -16.30 -7.01 -0.38
CA SER A 43 -16.64 -8.22 0.39
C SER A 43 -17.79 -8.02 1.38
N ARG A 44 -17.95 -6.82 1.95
CA ARG A 44 -18.98 -6.55 2.97
C ARG A 44 -20.36 -6.35 2.30
N PRO A 45 -21.39 -7.10 2.71
CA PRO A 45 -22.75 -6.82 2.27
C PRO A 45 -23.26 -5.53 2.93
N PRO A 46 -23.92 -4.61 2.19
CA PRO A 46 -24.57 -3.45 2.76
C PRO A 46 -25.67 -3.80 3.77
N ASP A 47 -25.83 -2.95 4.78
CA ASP A 47 -26.99 -2.96 5.68
C ASP A 47 -28.03 -1.89 5.28
N LEU A 48 -29.15 -1.86 6.01
CA LEU A 48 -30.25 -0.93 5.71
C LEU A 48 -29.87 0.54 5.92
N ASP A 49 -28.99 0.83 6.87
CA ASP A 49 -28.56 2.20 7.14
C ASP A 49 -27.57 2.67 6.07
N ASP A 50 -26.73 1.78 5.53
CA ASP A 50 -25.90 2.07 4.35
C ASP A 50 -26.76 2.46 3.15
N VAL A 51 -27.83 1.70 2.89
CA VAL A 51 -28.74 1.97 1.76
C VAL A 51 -29.43 3.32 1.95
N LYS A 52 -30.01 3.57 3.14
CA LYS A 52 -30.67 4.84 3.45
C LYS A 52 -29.72 6.03 3.39
N PHE A 53 -28.52 5.88 3.94
CA PHE A 53 -27.48 6.91 3.86
C PHE A 53 -27.13 7.22 2.42
N THR A 54 -26.90 6.19 1.59
CA THR A 54 -26.54 6.39 0.18
C THR A 54 -27.63 7.14 -0.59
N VAL A 55 -28.89 6.73 -0.42
CA VAL A 55 -30.03 7.37 -1.10
C VAL A 55 -30.18 8.83 -0.66
N ASP A 56 -30.20 9.09 0.64
CA ASP A 56 -30.34 10.44 1.16
C ASP A 56 -29.14 11.32 0.79
N LEU A 57 -27.92 10.77 0.80
CA LEU A 57 -26.70 11.49 0.44
C LEU A 57 -26.69 11.87 -1.04
N CYS A 58 -27.06 10.96 -1.94
CA CYS A 58 -27.13 11.27 -3.37
C CYS A 58 -28.21 12.33 -3.64
N ALA A 59 -29.38 12.20 -3.01
CA ALA A 59 -30.46 13.16 -3.16
C ALA A 59 -30.07 14.56 -2.66
N ALA A 60 -29.41 14.67 -1.50
CA ALA A 60 -29.00 15.95 -0.94
C ALA A 60 -27.83 16.57 -1.73
N MET A 61 -26.74 15.83 -1.94
CA MET A 61 -25.49 16.40 -2.48
C MET A 61 -25.55 16.67 -3.99
N SER A 62 -26.48 16.06 -4.72
CA SER A 62 -26.79 16.43 -6.12
C SER A 62 -27.60 17.73 -6.24
N GLY A 63 -28.14 18.24 -5.13
CA GLY A 63 -28.88 19.49 -5.08
C GLY A 63 -27.98 20.72 -5.22
N TYR A 64 -28.62 21.85 -5.55
CA TYR A 64 -27.98 23.16 -5.60
C TYR A 64 -28.09 23.88 -4.26
N TYR A 65 -26.97 24.40 -3.79
CA TYR A 65 -26.90 25.16 -2.54
C TYR A 65 -26.46 26.60 -2.81
N LYS A 66 -27.15 27.56 -2.20
CA LYS A 66 -26.77 28.98 -2.28
C LYS A 66 -25.56 29.28 -1.40
N VAL A 67 -25.51 28.64 -0.23
CA VAL A 67 -24.47 28.84 0.80
C VAL A 67 -23.75 27.52 1.02
N GLU A 68 -22.42 27.58 1.06
CA GLU A 68 -21.56 26.39 1.22
C GLU A 68 -21.73 25.71 2.58
N ALA A 69 -21.92 26.52 3.62
CA ALA A 69 -22.20 26.03 4.97
C ALA A 69 -23.46 25.15 5.02
N ASP A 70 -24.53 25.50 4.31
CA ASP A 70 -25.78 24.72 4.30
C ASP A 70 -25.55 23.30 3.73
N ARG A 71 -24.72 23.19 2.68
CA ARG A 71 -24.35 21.91 2.06
C ARG A 71 -23.54 21.04 3.01
N VAL A 72 -22.56 21.64 3.69
CA VAL A 72 -21.76 20.97 4.72
C VAL A 72 -22.65 20.51 5.89
N GLU A 73 -23.56 21.35 6.35
CA GLU A 73 -24.47 21.04 7.45
C GLU A 73 -25.38 19.85 7.11
N ASP A 74 -25.92 19.80 5.89
CA ASP A 74 -26.71 18.67 5.42
C ASP A 74 -25.89 17.38 5.37
N PHE A 75 -24.64 17.43 4.89
CA PHE A 75 -23.74 16.28 4.92
C PHE A 75 -23.49 15.77 6.35
N ILE A 76 -23.22 16.67 7.30
CA ILE A 76 -23.03 16.34 8.72
C ILE A 76 -24.29 15.69 9.30
N LYS A 77 -25.48 16.26 9.05
CA LYS A 77 -26.76 15.71 9.51
C LYS A 77 -27.00 14.29 8.99
N LEU A 78 -26.60 13.99 7.76
CA LEU A 78 -26.76 12.65 7.19
C LEU A 78 -25.82 11.63 7.84
N LEU A 79 -24.57 12.00 8.10
CA LEU A 79 -23.61 11.16 8.85
C LEU A 79 -24.13 10.84 10.25
N GLU A 80 -24.64 11.85 10.97
CA GLU A 80 -25.20 11.67 12.30
C GLU A 80 -26.47 10.82 12.26
N LYS A 81 -27.41 11.13 11.34
CA LYS A 81 -28.70 10.43 11.23
C LYS A 81 -28.51 8.95 11.01
N HIS A 82 -27.69 8.56 10.03
CA HIS A 82 -27.61 7.17 9.58
C HIS A 82 -26.44 6.40 10.19
N TYR A 83 -25.27 7.03 10.32
CA TYR A 83 -24.05 6.34 10.78
C TYR A 83 -23.67 6.64 12.23
N LYS A 84 -24.40 7.55 12.91
CA LYS A 84 -24.07 7.98 14.30
C LYS A 84 -22.65 8.55 14.42
N ILE A 85 -22.14 9.09 13.32
CA ILE A 85 -20.85 9.77 13.27
C ILE A 85 -21.11 11.24 13.53
N HIS A 86 -20.66 11.73 14.69
CA HIS A 86 -20.84 13.11 15.11
C HIS A 86 -19.61 13.94 14.74
N THR A 87 -19.74 14.81 13.73
CA THR A 87 -18.68 15.70 13.26
C THR A 87 -19.04 17.16 13.51
N HIS A 88 -18.05 17.99 13.82
CA HIS A 88 -18.24 19.43 14.00
C HIS A 88 -17.04 20.20 13.44
N GLY A 89 -17.22 21.51 13.21
CA GLY A 89 -16.10 22.39 12.91
C GLY A 89 -15.17 22.52 14.13
N VAL A 90 -13.87 22.34 13.92
CA VAL A 90 -12.86 22.38 14.99
C VAL A 90 -11.77 23.37 14.62
N ILE A 91 -11.37 24.20 15.60
CA ILE A 91 -10.15 25.01 15.48
C ILE A 91 -8.94 24.10 15.71
N ILE A 92 -8.13 23.90 14.68
CA ILE A 92 -6.95 23.04 14.76
C ILE A 92 -5.94 23.65 15.74
N ARG A 93 -5.48 22.85 16.71
CA ARG A 93 -4.55 23.26 17.78
C ARG A 93 -3.32 23.95 17.23
N LYS A 94 -2.85 24.98 17.96
CA LYS A 94 -1.68 25.80 17.59
C LYS A 94 -1.81 26.41 16.18
N SER A 95 -3.04 26.56 15.68
CA SER A 95 -3.37 27.20 14.41
C SER A 95 -4.63 28.05 14.57
N ASN A 96 -4.85 29.00 13.65
CA ASN A 96 -6.07 29.81 13.57
C ASN A 96 -6.99 29.35 12.44
N VAL A 97 -7.00 28.04 12.16
CA VAL A 97 -7.75 27.45 11.04
C VAL A 97 -8.85 26.55 11.56
N SER A 98 -10.06 26.77 11.07
CA SER A 98 -11.23 25.93 11.35
C SER A 98 -11.43 24.92 10.24
N THR A 99 -11.81 23.71 10.62
CA THR A 99 -12.33 22.67 9.74
C THR A 99 -13.85 22.77 9.62
N ASP A 100 -14.41 22.06 8.63
CA ASP A 100 -15.85 21.97 8.39
C ASP A 100 -16.49 20.83 9.20
N ALA A 101 -16.01 19.60 9.02
CA ALA A 101 -16.60 18.39 9.60
C ALA A 101 -15.53 17.43 10.14
N THR A 102 -15.04 17.69 11.36
CA THR A 102 -14.04 16.80 12.00
C THR A 102 -14.70 15.87 13.00
N PHE A 103 -14.31 14.59 12.97
CA PHE A 103 -14.57 13.63 14.03
C PHE A 103 -13.28 13.36 14.82
N LEU A 104 -13.31 13.72 16.11
CA LEU A 104 -12.20 13.50 17.05
C LEU A 104 -12.56 12.41 18.08
N VAL A 105 -11.57 11.62 18.46
CA VAL A 105 -11.56 10.93 19.75
C VAL A 105 -10.41 11.52 20.56
N GLU A 106 -10.76 12.16 21.68
CA GLU A 106 -9.87 13.00 22.47
C GLU A 106 -9.19 14.06 21.60
N GLU A 107 -7.89 13.91 21.32
CA GLU A 107 -7.11 14.81 20.47
C GLU A 107 -6.75 14.19 19.11
N HIS A 108 -7.18 12.97 18.81
CA HIS A 108 -6.86 12.28 17.55
C HIS A 108 -7.97 12.44 16.51
N MET A 109 -7.57 12.84 15.31
CA MET A 109 -8.47 12.96 14.15
C MET A 109 -8.72 11.61 13.49
N ILE A 110 -9.99 11.18 13.46
CA ILE A 110 -10.43 9.95 12.80
C ILE A 110 -10.89 10.22 11.37
N MET A 111 -11.61 11.32 11.21
CA MET A 111 -12.17 11.77 9.94
C MET A 111 -12.08 13.29 9.88
N ASN A 112 -11.75 13.83 8.70
CA ASN A 112 -12.02 15.23 8.38
C ASN A 112 -12.72 15.39 7.04
N GLY A 113 -13.85 16.08 7.06
CA GLY A 113 -14.58 16.53 5.88
C GLY A 113 -14.20 17.95 5.47
N GLU A 114 -14.07 18.19 4.17
CA GLU A 114 -13.93 19.52 3.57
C GLU A 114 -14.97 19.69 2.46
N GLY A 115 -15.85 20.69 2.57
CA GLY A 115 -16.96 20.89 1.64
C GLY A 115 -16.79 22.11 0.74
N ARG A 116 -17.20 21.97 -0.52
CA ARG A 116 -17.25 23.05 -1.51
C ARG A 116 -18.58 23.03 -2.22
N ASN A 117 -19.09 24.23 -2.50
CA ASN A 117 -20.36 24.36 -3.20
C ASN A 117 -20.34 23.71 -4.58
N GLU A 118 -19.24 23.88 -5.32
CA GLU A 118 -19.06 23.33 -6.67
C GLU A 118 -17.57 23.03 -6.95
N PRO A 119 -17.25 22.07 -7.84
CA PRO A 119 -15.89 21.84 -8.30
C PRO A 119 -15.23 23.11 -8.86
N GLY A 120 -13.99 23.38 -8.46
CA GLY A 120 -13.22 24.53 -8.93
C GLY A 120 -13.56 25.87 -8.24
N ARG A 121 -14.59 25.92 -7.39
CA ARG A 121 -14.92 27.09 -6.58
C ARG A 121 -14.07 27.08 -5.31
N SER A 122 -13.39 28.20 -5.02
CA SER A 122 -12.65 28.40 -3.75
C SER A 122 -11.49 27.41 -3.49
N GLY A 123 -10.86 26.89 -4.55
CA GLY A 123 -9.67 26.04 -4.46
C GLY A 123 -9.97 24.54 -4.53
N ASN A 124 -8.94 23.72 -4.25
CA ASN A 124 -9.05 22.27 -4.27
C ASN A 124 -9.25 21.75 -2.83
N PRO A 125 -10.39 21.10 -2.52
CA PRO A 125 -10.70 20.68 -1.15
C PRO A 125 -9.75 19.59 -0.65
N THR A 126 -9.32 18.64 -1.48
CA THR A 126 -8.34 17.60 -1.11
C THR A 126 -7.01 18.18 -0.63
N ILE A 127 -6.49 19.20 -1.31
CA ILE A 127 -5.24 19.88 -0.93
C ILE A 127 -5.42 20.62 0.39
N GLN A 128 -6.58 21.25 0.60
CA GLN A 128 -6.88 21.96 1.83
C GLN A 128 -7.03 21.00 3.02
N ASN A 129 -7.77 19.91 2.83
CA ASN A 129 -8.00 18.86 3.81
C ASN A 129 -6.68 18.17 4.22
N THR A 130 -5.82 17.90 3.24
CA THR A 130 -4.44 17.42 3.49
C THR A 130 -3.65 18.40 4.35
N GLY A 131 -3.75 19.71 4.05
CA GLY A 131 -3.11 20.76 4.84
C GLY A 131 -3.64 20.86 6.27
N TYR A 132 -4.94 20.63 6.48
CA TYR A 132 -5.55 20.57 7.81
C TYR A 132 -5.01 19.42 8.64
N TYR A 133 -4.91 18.23 8.05
CA TYR A 133 -4.29 17.09 8.71
C TYR A 133 -2.82 17.35 9.07
N GLY A 134 -2.06 18.00 8.18
CA GLY A 134 -0.69 18.41 8.49
C GLY A 134 -0.59 19.39 9.66
N LYS A 135 -1.46 20.40 9.71
CA LYS A 135 -1.54 21.33 10.84
C LYS A 135 -1.96 20.63 12.13
N HIS A 136 -2.86 19.65 12.03
CA HIS A 136 -3.29 18.84 13.16
C HIS A 136 -2.10 18.09 13.78
N ILE A 137 -1.29 17.41 12.97
CA ILE A 137 -0.07 16.71 13.44
C ILE A 137 0.90 17.67 14.14
N VAL A 138 1.17 18.84 13.54
CA VAL A 138 2.04 19.87 14.16
C VAL A 138 1.46 20.41 15.47
N GLY A 139 0.14 20.42 15.59
CA GLY A 139 -0.59 20.86 16.78
C GLY A 139 -0.50 19.89 17.96
N LEU A 140 -0.24 18.60 17.73
CA LEU A 140 -0.18 17.55 18.75
C LEU A 140 1.04 17.70 19.68
N ASP A 141 1.05 16.91 20.75
CA ASP A 141 2.24 16.69 21.57
C ASP A 141 3.34 16.00 20.75
N GLU A 142 4.59 16.40 20.95
CA GLU A 142 5.73 15.86 20.18
C GLU A 142 5.90 14.36 20.42
N THR A 143 5.62 13.88 21.63
CA THR A 143 5.70 12.45 21.97
C THR A 143 4.67 11.66 21.19
N VAL A 144 3.43 12.16 21.12
CA VAL A 144 2.35 11.53 20.35
C VAL A 144 2.73 11.45 18.87
N ALA A 145 3.15 12.57 18.28
CA ALA A 145 3.55 12.63 16.87
C ALA A 145 4.78 11.76 16.56
N ALA A 146 5.70 11.60 17.53
CA ALA A 146 6.90 10.77 17.35
C ALA A 146 6.64 9.27 17.45
N THR A 147 5.60 8.85 18.17
CA THR A 147 5.38 7.44 18.56
C THR A 147 4.14 6.78 17.95
N HIS A 148 3.34 7.50 17.15
CA HIS A 148 2.13 6.96 16.51
C HIS A 148 2.07 7.31 15.03
N ARG A 149 1.41 6.46 14.23
CA ARG A 149 1.19 6.72 12.79
C ARG A 149 -0.03 7.59 12.49
N LEU A 150 -0.94 7.79 13.44
CA LEU A 150 -2.07 8.73 13.35
C LEU A 150 -2.97 8.60 12.10
N PRO A 151 -3.47 7.39 11.74
CA PRO A 151 -4.35 7.21 10.58
C PRO A 151 -5.63 8.05 10.64
N VAL A 152 -6.08 8.56 9.49
CA VAL A 152 -7.30 9.37 9.32
C VAL A 152 -7.95 9.13 7.94
N PHE A 153 -9.28 9.24 7.85
CA PHE A 153 -10.02 9.36 6.59
C PHE A 153 -10.25 10.84 6.24
N LEU A 154 -9.85 11.27 5.04
CA LEU A 154 -10.09 12.62 4.53
C LEU A 154 -11.16 12.56 3.44
N ILE A 155 -12.28 13.22 3.68
CA ILE A 155 -13.45 13.20 2.79
C ILE A 155 -13.62 14.59 2.20
N ASP A 156 -13.59 14.69 0.88
CA ASP A 156 -13.75 15.98 0.21
C ASP A 156 -15.03 15.96 -0.63
N GLN A 157 -15.84 17.01 -0.48
CA GLN A 157 -17.13 17.15 -1.13
C GLN A 157 -17.10 18.43 -1.97
N ALA A 158 -17.37 18.33 -3.27
CA ALA A 158 -17.44 19.49 -4.17
C ALA A 158 -18.61 19.33 -5.13
N GLY A 159 -19.71 20.03 -4.87
CA GLY A 159 -20.96 19.79 -5.59
C GLY A 159 -21.39 18.31 -5.48
N PRO A 160 -21.73 17.61 -6.57
CA PRO A 160 -22.06 16.19 -6.49
C PRO A 160 -20.82 15.28 -6.35
N ILE A 161 -19.60 15.80 -6.40
CA ILE A 161 -18.39 14.97 -6.39
C ILE A 161 -17.92 14.74 -4.95
N LEU A 162 -17.82 13.46 -4.56
CA LEU A 162 -17.26 13.03 -3.28
C LEU A 162 -15.97 12.25 -3.53
N THR A 163 -14.85 12.70 -2.95
CA THR A 163 -13.57 12.00 -2.96
C THR A 163 -13.22 11.50 -1.57
N LEU A 164 -12.67 10.30 -1.51
CA LEU A 164 -12.19 9.69 -0.28
C LEU A 164 -10.68 9.56 -0.37
N ASN A 165 -9.98 9.92 0.70
CA ASN A 165 -8.55 9.72 0.81
C ASN A 165 -8.25 9.13 2.19
N MET A 166 -7.18 8.36 2.27
CA MET A 166 -6.65 7.84 3.51
C MET A 166 -5.31 8.54 3.76
N ALA A 167 -5.13 9.10 4.94
CA ALA A 167 -3.90 9.76 5.30
C ALA A 167 -3.28 9.18 6.57
N ILE A 168 -1.94 9.19 6.61
CA ILE A 168 -1.18 8.66 7.73
C ILE A 168 0.18 9.35 7.87
N TYR A 169 0.69 9.45 9.09
CA TYR A 169 1.98 10.05 9.40
C TYR A 169 3.08 8.97 9.49
N GLY A 170 3.71 8.70 8.34
CA GLY A 170 4.86 7.80 8.17
C GLY A 170 6.21 8.55 8.18
N SER A 171 7.05 8.40 7.16
CA SER A 171 8.26 9.23 7.01
C SER A 171 7.91 10.72 6.96
N LYS A 172 6.87 11.04 6.18
CA LYS A 172 6.09 12.27 6.09
C LYS A 172 4.61 11.92 6.13
N ILE A 173 3.76 12.89 5.83
CA ILE A 173 2.35 12.64 5.61
C ILE A 173 2.17 11.97 4.24
N ILE A 174 1.61 10.78 4.26
CA ILE A 174 1.23 9.98 3.09
C ILE A 174 -0.29 10.11 2.94
N VAL A 175 -0.75 10.39 1.73
CA VAL A 175 -2.17 10.54 1.38
C VAL A 175 -2.45 9.72 0.13
N ASP A 176 -3.10 8.58 0.30
CA ASP A 176 -3.52 7.74 -0.81
C ASP A 176 -4.99 8.01 -1.13
N PRO A 177 -5.31 8.42 -2.37
CA PRO A 177 -6.70 8.58 -2.78
C PRO A 177 -7.35 7.22 -2.99
N PHE A 178 -8.63 7.11 -2.65
CA PHE A 178 -9.47 6.05 -3.20
C PHE A 178 -9.57 6.26 -4.73
N PRO A 179 -9.39 5.24 -5.58
CA PRO A 179 -9.11 5.42 -7.00
C PRO A 179 -10.15 6.20 -7.82
N PHE A 180 -11.40 6.28 -7.35
CA PHE A 180 -12.49 6.93 -8.07
C PHE A 180 -13.29 7.85 -7.16
N ALA A 181 -13.64 9.03 -7.68
CA ALA A 181 -14.60 9.91 -7.03
C ALA A 181 -16.03 9.36 -7.23
N LEU A 182 -16.86 9.44 -6.21
CA LEU A 182 -18.28 9.13 -6.33
C LEU A 182 -19.00 10.37 -6.85
N ASN A 183 -19.57 10.27 -8.05
CA ASN A 183 -20.46 11.31 -8.56
C ASN A 183 -21.88 11.07 -8.04
N LEU A 184 -22.25 11.76 -6.97
CA LEU A 184 -23.52 11.62 -6.26
C LEU A 184 -24.74 12.09 -7.06
N ALA A 185 -24.53 12.76 -8.21
CA ALA A 185 -25.53 12.93 -9.25
C ALA A 185 -25.55 11.70 -10.19
N CYS A 186 -25.70 10.51 -9.62
CA CYS A 186 -25.67 9.25 -10.35
C CYS A 186 -27.07 8.71 -10.68
N SER A 187 -27.10 7.73 -11.58
CA SER A 187 -28.26 6.90 -11.81
C SER A 187 -28.40 5.83 -10.73
N THR A 188 -29.56 5.20 -10.64
CA THR A 188 -29.80 4.09 -9.69
C THR A 188 -28.87 2.89 -9.90
N HIS A 189 -28.21 2.75 -11.07
CA HIS A 189 -27.30 1.65 -11.37
C HIS A 189 -26.01 1.69 -10.54
N ASP A 190 -25.53 2.88 -10.17
CA ASP A 190 -24.27 3.05 -9.43
C ASP A 190 -24.46 2.98 -7.90
N MET A 191 -25.71 3.07 -7.44
CA MET A 191 -26.06 3.12 -6.02
C MET A 191 -25.53 1.90 -5.26
N ALA A 192 -25.57 0.71 -5.85
CA ALA A 192 -25.07 -0.49 -5.18
C ALA A 192 -23.56 -0.41 -4.88
N THR A 193 -22.77 0.14 -5.81
CA THR A 193 -21.34 0.38 -5.61
C THR A 193 -21.11 1.45 -4.56
N PHE A 194 -21.86 2.56 -4.62
CA PHE A 194 -21.72 3.66 -3.67
C PHE A 194 -22.06 3.21 -2.25
N THR A 195 -23.13 2.43 -2.09
CA THR A 195 -23.52 1.85 -0.80
C THR A 195 -22.42 0.98 -0.20
N ARG A 196 -21.75 0.14 -1.00
CA ARG A 196 -20.62 -0.67 -0.50
C ARG A 196 -19.44 0.19 -0.07
N VAL A 197 -19.08 1.20 -0.86
CA VAL A 197 -17.96 2.11 -0.54
C VAL A 197 -18.26 2.92 0.72
N LEU A 198 -19.46 3.50 0.83
CA LEU A 198 -19.85 4.31 1.98
C LEU A 198 -20.05 3.46 3.24
N GLY A 199 -20.56 2.24 3.12
CA GLY A 199 -20.65 1.29 4.23
C GLY A 199 -19.27 0.84 4.71
N ALA A 200 -18.33 0.58 3.79
CA ALA A 200 -16.94 0.28 4.14
C ALA A 200 -16.26 1.47 4.84
N LEU A 201 -16.52 2.69 4.37
CA LEU A 201 -16.01 3.93 4.99
C LEU A 201 -16.53 4.08 6.42
N LYS A 202 -17.83 3.82 6.66
CA LYS A 202 -18.42 3.78 8.01
C LYS A 202 -17.65 2.82 8.91
N GLU A 203 -17.47 1.58 8.50
CA GLU A 203 -16.74 0.57 9.30
C GLU A 203 -15.30 1.02 9.59
N GLY A 204 -14.60 1.56 8.60
CA GLY A 204 -13.24 2.07 8.77
C GLY A 204 -13.16 3.22 9.78
N ILE A 205 -14.10 4.17 9.72
CA ILE A 205 -14.21 5.28 10.69
C ILE A 205 -14.48 4.74 12.10
N MET A 206 -15.39 3.78 12.24
CA MET A 206 -15.74 3.20 13.54
C MET A 206 -14.60 2.37 14.12
N GLU A 207 -13.87 1.64 13.27
CA GLU A 207 -12.69 0.89 13.67
C GLU A 207 -11.58 1.83 14.18
N LEU A 208 -11.31 2.93 13.46
CA LEU A 208 -10.37 3.96 13.94
C LEU A 208 -10.87 4.63 15.23
N SER A 209 -12.17 4.84 15.37
CA SER A 209 -12.75 5.35 16.63
C SER A 209 -12.44 4.42 17.79
N ASN A 210 -12.59 3.12 17.61
CA ASN A 210 -12.27 2.12 18.63
C ASN A 210 -10.77 2.09 18.92
N TYR A 211 -9.93 2.08 17.88
CA TYR A 211 -8.48 2.15 18.01
C TYR A 211 -8.03 3.34 18.89
N TYR A 212 -8.56 4.54 18.68
CA TYR A 212 -8.17 5.71 19.50
C TYR A 212 -8.75 5.72 20.92
N LYS A 213 -9.83 4.98 21.15
CA LYS A 213 -10.45 4.79 22.48
C LYS A 213 -9.72 3.75 23.32
N GLU A 214 -9.09 2.76 22.71
CA GLU A 214 -8.31 1.74 23.42
C GLU A 214 -7.07 2.35 24.07
N LYS A 215 -6.92 2.13 25.38
CA LYS A 215 -5.82 2.68 26.19
C LYS A 215 -5.02 1.56 26.88
N PRO A 216 -3.68 1.67 26.93
CA PRO A 216 -2.87 2.68 26.24
C PRO A 216 -2.86 2.46 24.72
N LEU A 217 -2.70 3.54 23.95
CA LEU A 217 -2.49 3.42 22.51
C LEU A 217 -1.16 2.70 22.23
N PRO A 218 -1.12 1.79 21.24
CA PRO A 218 0.12 1.13 20.86
C PRO A 218 1.17 2.14 20.39
N THR A 219 2.27 2.23 21.13
CA THR A 219 3.40 3.08 20.77
C THR A 219 4.36 2.34 19.84
N ILE A 220 4.98 3.10 18.93
CA ILE A 220 5.93 2.61 17.95
C ILE A 220 7.23 3.37 18.14
N PRO A 221 8.40 2.70 18.12
CA PRO A 221 9.68 3.40 18.10
C PRO A 221 9.75 4.40 16.94
N ARG A 222 10.28 5.59 17.19
CA ARG A 222 10.27 6.71 16.23
C ARG A 222 10.84 6.32 14.86
N GLU A 223 11.89 5.52 14.86
CA GLU A 223 12.57 5.00 13.68
C GLU A 223 11.76 3.92 12.92
N GLN A 224 10.83 3.25 13.60
CA GLN A 224 9.96 2.21 13.02
C GLN A 224 8.67 2.76 12.43
N ARG A 225 8.26 3.98 12.82
CA ARG A 225 7.02 4.64 12.35
C ARG A 225 6.93 4.76 10.82
N LYS A 226 8.07 4.94 10.16
CA LYS A 226 8.20 5.07 8.69
C LYS A 226 8.13 3.75 7.91
N PHE A 227 8.06 2.60 8.58
CA PHE A 227 7.99 1.28 7.96
C PHE A 227 6.59 0.67 8.09
N PRO A 228 6.29 -0.45 7.40
CA PRO A 228 4.99 -1.12 7.48
C PRO A 228 4.59 -1.55 8.90
N TYR A 229 3.30 -1.77 9.14
CA TYR A 229 2.78 -2.18 10.45
C TYR A 229 3.09 -3.64 10.79
N PHE A 230 3.36 -4.48 9.79
CA PHE A 230 3.68 -5.88 10.01
C PHE A 230 5.05 -5.99 10.69
N ALA A 231 5.06 -6.30 11.98
CA ALA A 231 6.27 -6.26 12.81
C ALA A 231 6.56 -7.58 13.52
N SER A 232 5.75 -8.61 13.33
CA SER A 232 5.98 -9.92 13.91
C SER A 232 5.23 -11.03 13.19
N TYR A 233 5.63 -12.28 13.44
CA TYR A 233 4.93 -13.47 12.99
C TYR A 233 5.19 -14.67 13.92
N PRO A 234 4.38 -15.74 13.85
CA PRO A 234 4.59 -16.93 14.69
C PRO A 234 5.94 -17.61 14.40
N GLY A 235 6.76 -17.77 15.43
CA GLY A 235 8.03 -18.49 15.40
C GLY A 235 7.91 -19.95 15.87
N PRO A 236 9.04 -20.68 15.97
CA PRO A 236 9.07 -22.05 16.44
C PRO A 236 8.63 -22.19 17.91
N GLY A 237 7.85 -23.23 18.24
CA GLY A 237 7.55 -23.61 19.63
C GLY A 237 6.86 -22.53 20.44
N ASP A 238 5.79 -21.94 19.91
CA ASP A 238 4.99 -20.85 20.52
C ASP A 238 5.76 -19.55 20.81
N THR A 239 6.94 -19.38 20.22
CA THR A 239 7.66 -18.10 20.25
C THR A 239 7.13 -17.13 19.20
N GLU A 240 7.33 -15.84 19.40
CA GLU A 240 7.05 -14.80 18.41
C GLU A 240 8.36 -14.33 17.77
N ALA A 241 8.40 -14.28 16.44
CA ALA A 241 9.50 -13.69 15.70
C ALA A 241 9.23 -12.20 15.51
N MET A 242 10.04 -11.37 16.16
CA MET A 242 9.90 -9.91 16.11
C MET A 242 10.76 -9.33 14.99
N LEU A 243 10.19 -8.42 14.20
CA LEU A 243 10.86 -7.73 13.11
C LEU A 243 11.14 -6.28 13.48
N ARG A 244 12.40 -5.87 13.32
CA ARG A 244 12.84 -4.49 13.36
C ARG A 244 13.37 -4.11 11.99
N TYR A 245 12.66 -3.24 11.28
CA TYR A 245 13.08 -2.77 9.96
C TYR A 245 14.33 -1.90 10.06
N CYS A 246 15.33 -2.21 9.24
CA CYS A 246 16.58 -1.47 9.15
C CYS A 246 16.51 -0.44 8.03
N GLU A 247 16.15 -0.88 6.82
CA GLU A 247 16.08 -0.01 5.64
C GLU A 247 15.15 -0.56 4.55
N ARG A 248 14.75 0.32 3.63
CA ARG A 248 14.08 -0.03 2.38
C ARG A 248 15.15 -0.17 1.30
N LEU A 249 15.29 -1.37 0.72
CA LEU A 249 16.39 -1.69 -0.19
C LEU A 249 16.31 -0.98 -1.55
N VAL A 250 15.10 -0.61 -1.96
CA VAL A 250 14.87 0.16 -3.18
C VAL A 250 14.20 1.49 -2.78
N PRO A 251 14.93 2.62 -2.79
CA PRO A 251 14.47 3.89 -2.22
C PRO A 251 13.27 4.56 -2.90
N GLN A 252 12.68 3.96 -3.94
CA GLN A 252 11.58 4.54 -4.72
C GLN A 252 10.46 3.50 -4.89
N ALA A 253 9.20 3.93 -4.74
CA ALA A 253 8.03 3.13 -5.11
C ALA A 253 8.15 2.67 -6.58
N PRO A 254 7.65 1.46 -6.93
CA PRO A 254 6.71 0.62 -6.19
C PRO A 254 7.36 -0.53 -5.38
N HIS A 255 8.69 -0.60 -5.29
CA HIS A 255 9.35 -1.77 -4.69
C HIS A 255 9.27 -1.73 -3.17
N LEU A 256 8.51 -2.65 -2.59
CA LEU A 256 8.25 -2.77 -1.15
C LEU A 256 9.08 -3.91 -0.55
N VAL A 257 10.41 -3.77 -0.65
CA VAL A 257 11.40 -4.74 -0.17
C VAL A 257 12.26 -4.07 0.90
N PHE A 258 12.33 -4.70 2.06
CA PHE A 258 12.96 -4.16 3.25
C PHE A 258 13.95 -5.15 3.85
N LEU A 259 15.09 -4.63 4.31
CA LEU A 259 15.96 -5.35 5.22
C LEU A 259 15.43 -5.17 6.63
N ALA A 260 15.26 -6.27 7.36
CA ALA A 260 14.88 -6.26 8.76
C ALA A 260 15.78 -7.18 9.57
N SER A 261 15.95 -6.84 10.85
CA SER A 261 16.46 -7.75 11.86
C SER A 261 15.30 -8.52 12.46
N GLU A 262 15.40 -9.84 12.42
CA GLU A 262 14.48 -10.77 13.07
C GLU A 262 15.08 -11.25 14.38
N SER A 263 14.30 -11.14 15.46
CA SER A 263 14.66 -11.63 16.78
C SER A 263 13.69 -12.71 17.24
N ILE A 264 14.24 -13.88 17.60
CA ILE A 264 13.52 -15.00 18.22
C ILE A 264 14.27 -15.38 19.49
N GLY A 265 13.70 -15.07 20.66
CA GLY A 265 14.39 -15.26 21.93
C GLY A 265 15.70 -14.45 21.98
N SER A 266 16.84 -15.13 22.09
CA SER A 266 18.18 -14.50 22.07
C SER A 266 18.88 -14.55 20.70
N THR A 267 18.24 -15.14 19.68
CA THR A 267 18.80 -15.26 18.34
C THR A 267 18.35 -14.10 17.49
N GLU A 268 19.27 -13.48 16.77
CA GLU A 268 19.02 -12.39 15.85
C GLU A 268 19.60 -12.73 14.48
N ARG A 269 18.85 -12.46 13.41
CA ARG A 269 19.33 -12.61 12.03
C ARG A 269 18.73 -11.57 11.10
N ASN A 270 19.46 -11.27 10.03
CA ASN A 270 18.94 -10.42 8.96
C ASN A 270 18.01 -11.22 8.03
N VAL A 271 16.87 -10.62 7.71
CA VAL A 271 15.86 -11.16 6.79
C VAL A 271 15.42 -10.08 5.80
N ILE A 272 14.86 -10.52 4.68
CA ILE A 272 14.17 -9.67 3.74
C ILE A 272 12.67 -9.79 3.96
N VAL A 273 12.00 -8.65 4.12
CA VAL A 273 10.55 -8.54 4.17
C VAL A 273 10.07 -7.87 2.89
N LYS A 274 9.28 -8.59 2.10
CA LYS A 274 8.68 -8.11 0.86
C LYS A 274 7.16 -8.06 1.00
N PHE A 275 6.56 -7.01 0.44
CA PHE A 275 5.12 -6.92 0.27
C PHE A 275 4.77 -6.94 -1.21
N SER A 276 3.86 -7.84 -1.60
CA SER A 276 3.46 -8.01 -2.99
C SER A 276 1.98 -8.33 -3.14
N ARG A 277 1.39 -7.97 -4.28
CA ARG A 277 0.01 -8.29 -4.63
C ARG A 277 -0.14 -9.69 -5.21
N SER A 278 0.91 -10.19 -5.83
CA SER A 278 1.00 -11.53 -6.42
C SER A 278 2.34 -12.14 -6.03
N TYR A 279 2.35 -13.40 -5.62
CA TYR A 279 3.60 -14.07 -5.23
C TYR A 279 3.47 -15.59 -5.40
N GLY A 280 4.32 -16.17 -6.23
CA GLY A 280 4.39 -17.61 -6.49
C GLY A 280 5.06 -18.36 -5.34
N VAL A 281 4.33 -18.55 -4.23
CA VAL A 281 4.81 -19.23 -3.02
C VAL A 281 5.26 -20.66 -3.33
N GLU A 282 4.49 -21.39 -4.13
CA GLU A 282 4.75 -22.79 -4.48
C GLU A 282 6.03 -22.93 -5.31
N ALA A 283 6.20 -22.05 -6.31
CA ALA A 283 7.41 -22.00 -7.14
C ALA A 283 8.65 -21.64 -6.30
N HIS A 284 8.54 -20.66 -5.39
CA HIS A 284 9.62 -20.31 -4.47
C HIS A 284 9.98 -21.50 -3.57
N ARG A 285 9.00 -22.12 -2.89
CA ARG A 285 9.27 -23.27 -1.99
C ARG A 285 9.95 -24.43 -2.71
N LEU A 286 9.48 -24.77 -3.91
CA LEU A 286 10.12 -25.80 -4.73
C LEU A 286 11.59 -25.46 -5.00
N CYS A 287 11.88 -24.23 -5.45
CA CYS A 287 13.26 -23.83 -5.72
C CYS A 287 14.10 -23.76 -4.44
N GLN A 288 13.51 -23.37 -3.30
CA GLN A 288 14.18 -23.41 -1.99
C GLN A 288 14.60 -24.84 -1.62
N GLU A 289 13.72 -25.84 -1.78
CA GLU A 289 14.02 -27.25 -1.47
C GLU A 289 15.22 -27.78 -2.26
N HIS A 290 15.49 -27.19 -3.43
CA HIS A 290 16.63 -27.51 -4.28
C HIS A 290 17.83 -26.56 -4.10
N GLY A 291 17.78 -25.65 -3.12
CA GLY A 291 18.83 -24.65 -2.87
C GLY A 291 18.90 -23.51 -3.89
N LEU A 292 17.95 -23.46 -4.83
CA LEU A 292 17.87 -22.53 -5.97
C LEU A 292 17.19 -21.20 -5.64
N ALA A 293 16.70 -21.03 -4.42
CA ALA A 293 16.10 -19.79 -3.91
C ALA A 293 16.62 -19.51 -2.49
N PRO A 294 16.48 -18.28 -1.94
CA PRO A 294 16.61 -18.07 -0.51
C PRO A 294 15.55 -18.86 0.27
N ASP A 295 15.76 -19.07 1.57
CA ASP A 295 14.74 -19.72 2.38
C ASP A 295 13.51 -18.82 2.52
N LEU A 296 12.35 -19.30 2.11
CA LEU A 296 11.06 -18.68 2.41
C LEU A 296 10.69 -19.01 3.86
N ILE A 297 10.84 -18.03 4.73
CA ILE A 297 10.68 -18.19 6.19
C ILE A 297 9.20 -18.10 6.58
N TYR A 298 8.49 -17.09 6.08
CA TYR A 298 7.09 -16.87 6.42
C TYR A 298 6.33 -16.18 5.28
N THR A 299 5.05 -16.50 5.16
CA THR A 299 4.15 -15.78 4.25
C THR A 299 2.74 -15.69 4.81
N LYS A 300 2.06 -14.56 4.57
CA LYS A 300 0.67 -14.36 4.97
C LYS A 300 -0.03 -13.38 4.02
N LYS A 301 -1.29 -13.66 3.70
CA LYS A 301 -2.20 -12.69 3.08
C LYS A 301 -2.62 -11.65 4.12
N LEU A 302 -2.44 -10.38 3.78
CA LEU A 302 -2.86 -9.23 4.55
C LEU A 302 -4.07 -8.57 3.88
N ASP A 303 -4.80 -7.78 4.66
CA ASP A 303 -5.92 -7.00 4.16
C ASP A 303 -5.49 -6.06 3.03
N GLY A 304 -6.45 -5.69 2.19
CA GLY A 304 -6.26 -4.85 1.04
C GLY A 304 -5.55 -5.57 -0.10
N GLY A 305 -5.53 -6.91 -0.13
CA GLY A 305 -4.94 -7.73 -1.21
C GLY A 305 -3.42 -7.85 -1.21
N TRP A 306 -2.77 -7.60 -0.08
CA TRP A 306 -1.31 -7.71 0.06
C TRP A 306 -0.89 -9.11 0.52
N THR A 307 0.34 -9.49 0.21
CA THR A 307 1.02 -10.68 0.73
C THR A 307 2.33 -10.20 1.34
N VAL A 308 2.54 -10.49 2.62
CA VAL A 308 3.85 -10.34 3.23
C VAL A 308 4.65 -11.62 3.03
N VAL A 309 5.92 -11.46 2.71
CA VAL A 309 6.87 -12.54 2.46
C VAL A 309 8.14 -12.23 3.24
N VAL A 310 8.48 -13.07 4.20
CA VAL A 310 9.74 -13.02 4.95
C VAL A 310 10.64 -14.10 4.39
N MET A 311 11.84 -13.75 3.95
CA MET A 311 12.80 -14.69 3.36
C MET A 311 14.22 -14.41 3.86
N ALA A 312 15.10 -15.39 3.74
CA ALA A 312 16.50 -15.26 4.14
C ALA A 312 17.20 -14.14 3.36
N HIS A 313 18.03 -13.36 4.06
CA HIS A 313 18.91 -12.38 3.42
C HIS A 313 20.09 -13.09 2.74
N ILE A 314 20.23 -12.89 1.43
CA ILE A 314 21.36 -13.41 0.66
C ILE A 314 22.57 -12.51 0.87
N THR A 315 23.68 -13.07 1.31
CA THR A 315 24.95 -12.37 1.56
C THR A 315 26.07 -12.90 0.68
N SER A 316 27.27 -12.31 0.80
CA SER A 316 28.51 -12.84 0.24
C SER A 316 28.63 -14.37 0.47
N PRO A 317 29.09 -15.16 -0.52
CA PRO A 317 29.77 -14.75 -1.76
C PRO A 317 28.84 -14.40 -2.94
N PHE A 318 27.52 -14.40 -2.74
CA PHE A 318 26.56 -14.13 -3.81
C PHE A 318 26.55 -12.66 -4.23
N LYS A 319 26.43 -12.42 -5.53
CA LYS A 319 26.15 -11.11 -6.13
C LYS A 319 25.11 -11.24 -7.24
N LEU A 320 24.44 -10.15 -7.59
CA LEU A 320 23.50 -10.18 -8.71
C LEU A 320 24.24 -10.47 -10.02
N LEU A 321 23.62 -11.21 -10.94
CA LEU A 321 24.22 -11.44 -12.25
C LEU A 321 24.47 -10.12 -12.99
N SER A 322 23.65 -9.09 -12.77
CA SER A 322 23.88 -7.74 -13.31
C SER A 322 25.18 -7.07 -12.82
N GLU A 323 25.78 -7.59 -11.76
CA GLU A 323 27.03 -7.10 -11.16
C GLU A 323 28.22 -8.05 -11.45
N CYS A 324 27.96 -9.19 -12.09
CA CYS A 324 29.00 -10.15 -12.48
C CYS A 324 29.78 -9.66 -13.69
N LYS A 325 31.08 -9.95 -13.71
CA LYS A 325 31.93 -9.81 -14.90
C LYS A 325 31.54 -10.87 -15.93
N SER A 326 31.83 -10.62 -17.21
CA SER A 326 31.52 -11.54 -18.30
C SER A 326 32.06 -12.96 -18.08
N THR A 327 33.25 -13.11 -17.51
CA THR A 327 33.84 -14.43 -17.18
C THR A 327 33.04 -15.19 -16.12
N GLU A 328 32.49 -14.47 -15.14
CA GLU A 328 31.67 -15.04 -14.06
C GLU A 328 30.27 -15.38 -14.58
N LEU A 329 29.71 -14.54 -15.46
CA LEU A 329 28.46 -14.85 -16.15
C LEU A 329 28.58 -16.13 -16.98
N MET A 330 29.67 -16.28 -17.74
CA MET A 330 29.90 -17.49 -18.53
C MET A 330 30.02 -18.75 -17.66
N SER A 331 30.66 -18.67 -16.48
CA SER A 331 30.74 -19.82 -15.58
C SER A 331 29.40 -20.17 -14.92
N LEU A 332 28.55 -19.17 -14.67
CA LEU A 332 27.23 -19.34 -14.04
C LEU A 332 26.12 -19.72 -15.03
N GLN A 333 26.30 -19.45 -16.33
CA GLN A 333 25.31 -19.76 -17.37
C GLN A 333 24.79 -21.21 -17.33
N PRO A 334 25.62 -22.26 -17.28
CA PRO A 334 25.12 -23.63 -17.24
C PRO A 334 24.30 -23.92 -15.97
N VAL A 335 24.70 -23.34 -14.83
CA VAL A 335 24.03 -23.50 -13.54
C VAL A 335 22.67 -22.80 -13.56
N ALA A 336 22.59 -21.58 -14.09
CA ALA A 336 21.35 -20.84 -14.26
C ALA A 336 20.36 -21.57 -15.18
N LYS A 337 20.84 -22.12 -16.30
CA LYS A 337 20.03 -22.95 -17.21
C LYS A 337 19.49 -24.20 -16.53
N ALA A 338 20.31 -24.88 -15.73
CA ALA A 338 19.87 -26.05 -14.98
C ALA A 338 18.80 -25.69 -13.93
N ALA A 339 18.99 -24.58 -13.20
CA ALA A 339 18.02 -24.11 -12.21
C ALA A 339 16.65 -23.78 -12.83
N VAL A 340 16.63 -23.05 -13.95
CA VAL A 340 15.38 -22.72 -14.67
C VAL A 340 14.74 -23.97 -15.27
N LYS A 341 15.53 -24.90 -15.82
CA LYS A 341 15.01 -26.18 -16.29
C LYS A 341 14.32 -26.95 -15.16
N GLN A 342 14.91 -26.97 -13.97
CA GLN A 342 14.34 -27.67 -12.82
C GLN A 342 13.01 -27.05 -12.36
N LEU A 343 12.88 -25.72 -12.41
CA LEU A 343 11.61 -25.03 -12.19
C LEU A 343 10.55 -25.47 -13.23
N HIS A 344 10.93 -25.51 -14.50
CA HIS A 344 10.02 -25.89 -15.61
C HIS A 344 9.63 -27.36 -15.57
N ASP A 345 10.55 -28.26 -15.25
CA ASP A 345 10.29 -29.70 -15.13
C ASP A 345 9.25 -30.00 -14.04
N ALA A 346 9.15 -29.14 -13.02
CA ALA A 346 8.13 -29.19 -11.98
C ALA A 346 6.82 -28.49 -12.36
N GLY A 347 6.69 -27.99 -13.59
CA GLY A 347 5.47 -27.37 -14.12
C GLY A 347 5.29 -25.88 -13.77
N PHE A 348 6.32 -25.23 -13.22
CA PHE A 348 6.27 -23.81 -12.88
C PHE A 348 7.00 -22.95 -13.92
N VAL A 349 6.67 -21.67 -13.96
CA VAL A 349 7.36 -20.61 -14.72
C VAL A 349 7.65 -19.45 -13.78
N HIS A 350 8.73 -18.71 -14.04
CA HIS A 350 9.11 -17.53 -13.26
C HIS A 350 8.46 -16.26 -13.81
N GLY A 351 8.51 -16.06 -15.13
CA GLY A 351 7.89 -14.95 -15.85
C GLY A 351 8.69 -13.65 -15.86
N ASP A 352 9.50 -13.37 -14.84
CA ASP A 352 10.33 -12.16 -14.76
C ASP A 352 11.83 -12.45 -14.56
N LEU A 353 12.40 -13.40 -15.31
CA LEU A 353 13.85 -13.66 -15.20
C LEU A 353 14.66 -12.49 -15.74
N ARG A 354 15.55 -11.95 -14.89
CA ARG A 354 16.45 -10.85 -15.19
C ARG A 354 17.78 -11.04 -14.48
N ALA A 355 18.83 -10.37 -14.99
CA ALA A 355 20.14 -10.37 -14.33
C ALA A 355 20.08 -9.78 -12.89
N THR A 356 19.08 -8.94 -12.60
CA THR A 356 18.80 -8.38 -11.27
C THR A 356 17.96 -9.30 -10.37
N ASN A 357 17.43 -10.40 -10.90
CA ASN A 357 16.56 -11.34 -10.18
C ASN A 357 17.26 -12.70 -9.96
N ILE A 358 18.56 -12.79 -10.26
CA ILE A 358 19.37 -13.99 -10.06
C ILE A 358 20.65 -13.57 -9.35
N PHE A 359 20.88 -14.16 -8.18
CA PHE A 359 22.16 -14.13 -7.48
C PHE A 359 23.03 -15.29 -7.96
N GLY A 360 24.34 -15.05 -8.09
CA GLY A 360 25.33 -16.06 -8.42
C GLY A 360 26.52 -16.03 -7.49
N ASP A 361 27.01 -17.21 -7.13
CA ASP A 361 28.34 -17.44 -6.54
C ASP A 361 29.22 -18.11 -7.61
N PRO A 362 30.09 -17.34 -8.30
CA PRO A 362 30.94 -17.87 -9.36
C PRO A 362 31.95 -18.92 -8.89
N ILE A 363 32.32 -18.91 -7.60
CA ILE A 363 33.32 -19.83 -7.03
C ILE A 363 32.63 -21.13 -6.64
N GLY A 364 31.51 -21.03 -5.92
CA GLY A 364 30.72 -22.19 -5.51
C GLY A 364 29.94 -22.83 -6.65
N GLY A 365 29.73 -22.11 -7.76
CA GLY A 365 28.94 -22.59 -8.90
C GLY A 365 27.45 -22.73 -8.54
N VAL A 366 26.92 -21.78 -7.76
CA VAL A 366 25.54 -21.80 -7.25
C VAL A 366 24.80 -20.55 -7.71
N VAL A 367 23.51 -20.71 -8.02
CA VAL A 367 22.61 -19.58 -8.29
C VAL A 367 21.42 -19.61 -7.34
N LYS A 368 20.89 -18.43 -7.04
CA LYS A 368 19.64 -18.25 -6.29
C LYS A 368 18.72 -17.29 -7.05
N ILE A 369 17.54 -17.76 -7.43
CA ILE A 369 16.51 -16.99 -8.11
C ILE A 369 15.65 -16.29 -7.06
N ILE A 370 15.35 -15.02 -7.29
CA ILE A 370 14.49 -14.18 -6.45
C ILE A 370 13.40 -13.52 -7.30
N ASP A 371 12.51 -12.80 -6.63
CA ASP A 371 11.42 -12.04 -7.25
C ASP A 371 10.33 -12.87 -7.95
N TRP A 372 9.64 -13.68 -7.14
CA TRP A 372 8.61 -14.61 -7.56
C TRP A 372 7.22 -13.95 -7.80
N ASP A 373 7.13 -12.65 -8.08
CA ASP A 373 5.84 -11.94 -8.16
C ASP A 373 4.93 -12.43 -9.29
N TRP A 374 5.52 -12.86 -10.40
CA TRP A 374 4.81 -13.35 -11.59
C TRP A 374 4.82 -14.87 -11.70
N ALA A 375 5.52 -15.54 -10.78
CA ALA A 375 5.74 -16.97 -10.86
C ALA A 375 4.49 -17.76 -10.50
N GLY A 376 4.36 -18.95 -11.10
CA GLY A 376 3.29 -19.89 -10.80
C GLY A 376 3.23 -21.01 -11.82
N THR A 377 2.12 -21.75 -11.86
CA THR A 377 1.96 -22.89 -12.76
C THR A 377 1.91 -22.44 -14.22
N ALA A 378 2.69 -23.08 -15.08
CA ALA A 378 2.76 -22.77 -16.51
C ALA A 378 1.36 -22.79 -17.14
N GLY A 379 1.01 -21.73 -17.88
CA GLY A 379 -0.31 -21.60 -18.50
C GLY A 379 -1.49 -21.28 -17.55
N MET A 380 -1.23 -21.08 -16.26
CA MET A 380 -2.25 -20.62 -15.29
C MET A 380 -1.96 -19.23 -14.72
N VAL A 381 -0.72 -18.76 -14.83
CA VAL A 381 -0.34 -17.38 -14.48
C VAL A 381 -0.19 -16.52 -15.73
N LYS A 382 -0.53 -15.25 -15.60
CA LYS A 382 -0.57 -14.26 -16.68
C LYS A 382 0.33 -13.08 -16.36
N TYR A 383 0.88 -12.46 -17.40
CA TYR A 383 1.56 -11.19 -17.24
C TYR A 383 0.62 -10.10 -16.74
N PRO A 384 1.09 -9.18 -15.88
CA PRO A 384 0.30 -8.05 -15.41
C PRO A 384 -0.27 -7.23 -16.58
N GLU A 385 -1.44 -6.64 -16.39
CA GLU A 385 -2.04 -5.71 -17.37
C GLU A 385 -1.19 -4.45 -17.58
N MET A 386 -0.36 -4.10 -16.59
CA MET A 386 0.53 -2.95 -16.60
C MET A 386 2.00 -3.39 -16.55
N MET A 387 2.52 -3.84 -17.69
CA MET A 387 3.96 -4.12 -17.87
C MET A 387 4.73 -2.84 -18.23
N ASN A 388 5.97 -2.72 -17.77
CA ASN A 388 6.83 -1.61 -18.18
C ASN A 388 7.16 -1.74 -19.69
N PRO A 389 6.78 -0.77 -20.54
CA PRO A 389 6.98 -0.85 -21.99
C PRO A 389 8.44 -0.63 -22.41
N VAL A 390 9.29 -0.13 -21.52
CA VAL A 390 10.71 0.16 -21.81
C VAL A 390 11.59 -1.08 -21.61
N VAL A 391 11.15 -2.03 -20.78
CA VAL A 391 11.89 -3.27 -20.55
C VAL A 391 11.71 -4.20 -21.75
N GLY A 392 12.82 -4.77 -22.23
CA GLY A 392 12.78 -5.82 -23.25
C GLY A 392 12.19 -7.10 -22.67
N HIS A 393 11.02 -7.52 -23.17
CA HIS A 393 10.37 -8.77 -22.82
C HIS A 393 10.60 -9.82 -23.91
N ALA A 394 10.51 -11.11 -23.54
CA ALA A 394 10.58 -12.20 -24.51
C ALA A 394 9.49 -12.09 -25.60
N LYS A 395 9.75 -12.65 -26.78
CA LYS A 395 8.77 -12.68 -27.86
C LYS A 395 7.52 -13.43 -27.41
N GLY A 396 6.38 -12.75 -27.46
CA GLY A 396 5.09 -13.31 -27.05
C GLY A 396 4.70 -12.99 -25.60
N ALA A 397 5.63 -12.51 -24.77
CA ALA A 397 5.31 -11.98 -23.45
C ALA A 397 4.57 -10.64 -23.58
N ARG A 398 3.25 -10.67 -23.46
CA ARG A 398 2.36 -9.51 -23.60
C ARG A 398 1.47 -9.40 -22.37
N MET A 399 1.04 -8.16 -22.09
CA MET A 399 0.11 -7.84 -21.00
C MET A 399 -1.14 -8.74 -21.07
N GLY A 400 -1.50 -9.39 -19.96
CA GLY A 400 -2.68 -10.25 -19.85
C GLY A 400 -2.59 -11.63 -20.51
N GLU A 401 -1.48 -11.94 -21.20
CA GLU A 401 -1.23 -13.25 -21.80
C GLU A 401 -0.57 -14.21 -20.80
N ASP A 402 -0.68 -15.50 -21.08
CA ASP A 402 -0.11 -16.55 -20.24
C ASP A 402 1.42 -16.49 -20.21
N ILE A 403 1.98 -16.76 -19.04
CA ILE A 403 3.43 -16.89 -18.86
C ILE A 403 3.83 -18.32 -19.24
N LEU A 404 4.77 -18.44 -20.18
CA LEU A 404 5.21 -19.71 -20.76
C LEU A 404 6.69 -19.94 -20.45
N ALA A 405 7.09 -21.21 -20.33
CA ALA A 405 8.48 -21.61 -20.13
C ALA A 405 9.43 -21.09 -21.23
N THR A 406 8.92 -20.94 -22.46
CA THR A 406 9.69 -20.35 -23.57
C THR A 406 10.08 -18.89 -23.30
N HIS A 407 9.27 -18.13 -22.57
CA HIS A 407 9.60 -16.74 -22.21
C HIS A 407 10.78 -16.70 -21.22
N ASP A 408 10.80 -17.59 -20.24
CA ASP A 408 11.91 -17.73 -19.28
C ASP A 408 13.20 -18.14 -20.00
N LEU A 409 13.14 -19.09 -20.94
CA LEU A 409 14.31 -19.53 -21.71
C LEU A 409 14.88 -18.42 -22.61
N GLU A 410 14.01 -17.63 -23.24
CA GLU A 410 14.42 -16.51 -24.08
C GLU A 410 15.04 -15.37 -23.26
N THR A 411 14.40 -14.96 -22.15
CA THR A 411 14.97 -13.95 -21.23
C THR A 411 16.29 -14.42 -20.63
N LEU A 412 16.40 -15.71 -20.26
CA LEU A 412 17.66 -16.28 -19.79
C LEU A 412 18.74 -16.25 -20.86
N SER A 413 18.39 -16.50 -22.13
CA SER A 413 19.35 -16.38 -23.24
C SER A 413 19.84 -14.93 -23.39
N MET A 414 18.96 -13.94 -23.23
CA MET A 414 19.31 -12.52 -23.31
C MET A 414 20.29 -12.12 -22.20
N ILE A 415 20.13 -12.64 -20.97
CA ILE A 415 21.03 -12.36 -19.83
C ILE A 415 22.48 -12.76 -20.12
N PHE A 416 22.68 -13.86 -20.85
CA PHE A 416 24.01 -14.41 -21.15
C PHE A 416 24.47 -14.15 -22.59
N SER A 417 23.77 -13.31 -23.33
CA SER A 417 24.21 -12.86 -24.66
C SER A 417 25.24 -11.73 -24.51
N PRO A 418 26.41 -11.82 -25.18
CA PRO A 418 27.50 -10.85 -25.02
C PRO A 418 27.18 -9.43 -25.48
#